data_AF-A0A2D7Y294-F1
#
_entry.id   AF-A0A2D7Y294-F1
#
_cell.length_a   1.000
_cell.length_b   1.000
_cell.length_c   1.000
_cell.angle_alpha   90.00
_cell.angle_beta   90.00
_cell.angle_gamma   90.00
#
_symmetry.space_group_name_H-M   'P 1'
#
loop_
_entity.id
_entity.type
_entity.pdbx_description
1 polymer ?
#
loop_
_entity_poly.entity_id
_entity_poly.type
_entity_poly.pdbx_seq_one_letter_code
_entity_poly.pdbx_strand_id
1 'polypeptide(L)'
;MKFTQLRLAGFKSFVDPTDLRIDPGLTGVIGPNGCGKSNLLEALRWVMGATSAKSLRGGGMEDVIFAGTDARPARNHAEVVLTIDNSDKMAPARFNDANTLEVVRRITRGAGSAYKINGEEVRAKDVQLLFMDAGTGANSPALVRQGQISELIAAKPQNRRRILEEAAGVSGLRARRHEAELRLKGAESNLDRLQDVIDDITSRHGSLQRQARQASRYRQLSASIRTLEAAVWLNRWR
;
A
#
# COMPACT_ATOMS: atom_id res chain seq x y z
N MET A 1 -19.11 -0.78 10.55
CA MET A 1 -18.59 0.54 10.11
C MET A 1 -19.71 1.32 9.44
N LYS A 2 -19.97 2.55 9.89
CA LYS A 2 -20.99 3.44 9.30
C LYS A 2 -20.33 4.74 8.86
N PHE A 3 -20.66 5.25 7.67
CA PHE A 3 -20.16 6.55 7.22
C PHE A 3 -20.97 7.65 7.90
N THR A 4 -20.30 8.61 8.54
CA THR A 4 -20.95 9.68 9.31
C THR A 4 -20.79 11.04 8.67
N GLN A 5 -19.67 11.28 7.98
CA GLN A 5 -19.41 12.55 7.32
C GLN A 5 -18.50 12.38 6.11
N LEU A 6 -18.77 13.13 5.04
CA LEU A 6 -17.94 13.27 3.86
C LEU A 6 -17.61 14.75 3.66
N ARG A 7 -16.32 15.10 3.70
CA ARG A 7 -15.82 16.45 3.39
C ARG A 7 -15.10 16.45 2.05
N LEU A 8 -15.36 17.47 1.25
CA LEU A 8 -14.85 17.61 -0.11
C LEU A 8 -14.26 19.00 -0.29
N ALA A 9 -13.08 19.12 -0.88
CA ALA A 9 -12.50 20.40 -1.27
C ALA A 9 -11.72 20.26 -2.59
N GLY A 10 -11.98 21.16 -3.54
CA GLY A 10 -11.36 21.13 -4.86
C GLY A 10 -11.66 19.88 -5.70
N PHE A 11 -12.66 19.08 -5.32
CA PHE A 11 -12.99 17.80 -5.96
C PHE A 11 -14.08 18.01 -7.02
N LYS A 12 -13.72 17.92 -8.30
CA LYS A 12 -14.62 18.11 -9.44
C LYS A 12 -15.47 19.38 -9.26
N SER A 13 -16.79 19.26 -9.22
CA SER A 13 -17.73 20.37 -9.05
C SER A 13 -17.69 21.05 -7.67
N PHE A 14 -17.03 20.44 -6.67
CA PHE A 14 -16.94 20.97 -5.30
C PHE A 14 -15.65 21.79 -5.13
N VAL A 15 -15.73 23.07 -5.49
CA VAL A 15 -14.57 24.00 -5.42
C VAL A 15 -14.23 24.39 -3.99
N ASP A 16 -15.27 24.71 -3.21
CA ASP A 16 -15.15 25.17 -1.83
C ASP A 16 -15.37 24.00 -0.86
N PRO A 17 -14.76 24.04 0.34
CA PRO A 17 -14.96 23.03 1.36
C PRO A 17 -16.45 22.80 1.61
N THR A 18 -16.90 21.57 1.38
CA THR A 18 -18.30 21.16 1.54
C THR A 18 -18.36 19.97 2.48
N ASP A 19 -19.18 20.09 3.53
CA ASP A 19 -19.44 19.02 4.50
C ASP A 19 -20.81 18.40 4.24
N LEU A 20 -20.82 17.08 3.99
CA LEU A 20 -22.02 16.27 3.90
C LEU A 20 -22.09 15.36 5.12
N ARG A 21 -23.08 15.59 5.99
CA ARG A 21 -23.41 14.69 7.10
C ARG A 21 -24.25 13.52 6.58
N ILE A 22 -23.94 12.33 7.06
CA ILE A 22 -24.66 11.10 6.75
C ILE A 22 -25.24 10.59 8.06
N ASP A 23 -26.53 10.84 8.25
CA ASP A 23 -27.25 10.43 9.45
C ASP A 23 -27.80 8.99 9.28
N PRO A 24 -28.08 8.28 10.39
CA PRO A 24 -28.68 6.95 10.33
C PRO A 24 -30.02 6.96 9.58
N GLY A 25 -30.23 5.93 8.75
CA GLY A 25 -31.46 5.77 7.97
C GLY A 25 -31.28 6.15 6.51
N LEU A 26 -32.21 6.94 5.97
CA LEU A 26 -32.23 7.33 4.56
C LEU A 26 -31.77 8.79 4.39
N THR A 27 -30.58 8.97 3.80
CA THR A 27 -30.11 10.29 3.36
C THR A 27 -30.36 10.47 1.88
N GLY A 28 -31.20 11.44 1.50
CA GLY A 28 -31.50 11.77 0.12
C GLY A 28 -30.68 12.97 -0.38
N VAL A 29 -29.97 12.82 -1.51
CA VAL A 29 -29.30 13.93 -2.19
C VAL A 29 -30.09 14.32 -3.43
N ILE A 30 -30.64 15.53 -3.43
CA ILE A 30 -31.46 16.07 -4.52
C ILE A 30 -30.83 17.34 -5.12
N GLY A 31 -31.24 17.67 -6.34
CA GLY A 31 -30.76 18.85 -7.07
C GLY A 31 -30.94 18.69 -8.59
N PRO A 32 -30.75 19.77 -9.36
CA PRO A 32 -30.91 19.74 -10.81
C PRO A 32 -29.81 18.91 -11.52
N ASN A 33 -30.04 18.55 -12.78
CA ASN A 33 -29.03 17.86 -13.58
C ASN A 33 -27.77 18.72 -13.69
N GLY A 34 -26.59 18.08 -13.61
CA GLY A 34 -25.31 18.79 -13.67
C GLY A 34 -24.81 19.42 -12.35
N CYS A 35 -25.61 19.44 -11.28
CA CYS A 35 -25.20 20.07 -10.00
C CYS A 35 -24.17 19.25 -9.18
N GLY A 36 -23.59 18.19 -9.73
CA GLY A 36 -22.54 17.42 -9.08
C GLY A 36 -22.99 16.29 -8.14
N LYS A 37 -24.28 15.93 -8.06
CA LYS A 37 -24.79 14.85 -7.19
C LYS A 37 -24.00 13.54 -7.32
N SER A 38 -23.79 13.09 -8.57
CA SER A 38 -23.04 11.86 -8.84
C SER A 38 -21.56 11.95 -8.46
N ASN A 39 -21.00 13.16 -8.33
CA ASN A 39 -19.62 13.35 -7.90
C ASN A 39 -19.45 13.04 -6.40
N LEU A 40 -20.51 13.07 -5.58
CA LEU A 40 -20.46 12.62 -4.18
C LEU A 40 -20.15 11.13 -4.09
N LEU A 41 -20.85 10.31 -4.90
CA LEU A 41 -20.60 8.88 -4.97
C LEU A 41 -19.19 8.58 -5.49
N GLU A 42 -18.70 9.36 -6.45
CA GLU A 42 -17.33 9.23 -6.95
C GLU A 42 -16.29 9.64 -5.90
N ALA A 43 -16.56 10.68 -5.11
CA ALA A 43 -15.68 11.08 -4.02
C ALA A 43 -15.57 9.99 -2.96
N LEU A 44 -16.69 9.37 -2.56
CA LEU A 44 -16.69 8.20 -1.68
C LEU A 44 -15.80 7.09 -2.25
N ARG A 45 -16.06 6.66 -3.49
CA ARG A 45 -15.25 5.60 -4.14
C ARG A 45 -13.77 5.98 -4.23
N TRP A 46 -13.48 7.24 -4.50
CA TRP A 46 -12.12 7.75 -4.62
C TRP A 46 -11.37 7.71 -3.28
N VAL A 47 -11.96 8.20 -2.19
CA VAL A 47 -11.33 8.15 -0.86
C VAL A 47 -11.20 6.71 -0.33
N MET A 48 -12.10 5.81 -0.74
CA MET A 48 -12.01 4.36 -0.47
C MET A 48 -10.95 3.62 -1.31
N GLY A 49 -10.13 4.34 -2.08
CA GLY A 49 -8.98 3.77 -2.78
C GLY A 49 -9.20 3.37 -4.24
N ALA A 50 -10.24 3.89 -4.92
CA ALA A 50 -10.39 3.68 -6.35
C ALA A 50 -9.20 4.26 -7.15
N THR A 51 -8.48 3.40 -7.87
CA THR A 51 -7.29 3.79 -8.66
C THR A 51 -7.58 4.05 -10.13
N SER A 52 -8.74 3.63 -10.64
CA SER A 52 -9.10 3.81 -12.05
C SER A 52 -9.76 5.17 -12.27
N ALA A 53 -9.10 6.06 -13.01
CA ALA A 53 -9.67 7.34 -13.45
C ALA A 53 -10.96 7.14 -14.27
N LYS A 54 -10.98 6.14 -15.15
CA LYS A 54 -12.17 5.76 -15.94
C LYS A 54 -13.37 5.42 -15.05
N SER A 55 -13.14 4.74 -13.93
CA SER A 55 -14.20 4.41 -12.96
C SER A 55 -14.83 5.63 -12.28
N LEU A 56 -14.09 6.75 -12.31
CA LEU A 56 -14.44 8.06 -11.78
C LEU A 56 -14.77 9.04 -12.92
N ARG A 57 -15.09 8.57 -14.13
CA ARG A 57 -15.43 9.43 -15.29
C ARG A 57 -14.37 10.51 -15.61
N GLY A 58 -13.09 10.18 -15.44
CA GLY A 58 -11.94 10.99 -15.85
C GLY A 58 -11.03 10.24 -16.83
N GLY A 59 -10.25 10.98 -17.63
CA GLY A 59 -9.19 10.45 -18.48
C GLY A 59 -7.90 10.17 -17.71
N GLY A 60 -7.57 11.05 -16.76
CA GLY A 60 -6.46 10.91 -15.82
C GLY A 60 -6.92 11.01 -14.36
N MET A 61 -6.06 10.60 -13.42
CA MET A 61 -6.40 10.71 -11.99
C MET A 61 -6.46 12.17 -11.53
N GLU A 62 -5.69 13.06 -12.17
CA GLU A 62 -5.73 14.50 -11.87
C GLU A 62 -7.04 15.18 -12.31
N ASP A 63 -7.86 14.54 -13.15
CA ASP A 63 -9.15 15.08 -13.59
C ASP A 63 -10.20 15.13 -12.47
N VAL A 64 -9.89 14.55 -11.30
CA VAL A 64 -10.69 14.74 -10.10
C VAL A 64 -10.48 16.13 -9.48
N ILE A 65 -9.40 16.83 -9.85
CA ILE A 65 -9.12 18.19 -9.40
C ILE A 65 -9.97 19.17 -10.20
N PHE A 66 -10.61 20.11 -9.52
CA PHE A 66 -11.40 21.16 -10.16
C PHE A 66 -10.58 21.88 -11.24
N ALA A 67 -11.05 21.78 -12.48
CA ALA A 67 -10.36 22.28 -13.67
C ALA A 67 -10.54 23.79 -13.91
N GLY A 68 -11.34 24.48 -13.08
CA GLY A 68 -11.69 25.88 -13.29
C GLY A 68 -12.98 26.04 -14.12
N THR A 69 -13.52 27.25 -14.06
CA THR A 69 -14.58 27.76 -14.92
C THR A 69 -14.26 29.20 -15.28
N ASP A 70 -15.03 29.83 -16.17
CA ASP A 70 -14.83 31.24 -16.53
C ASP A 70 -14.87 32.19 -15.32
N ALA A 71 -15.61 31.80 -14.27
CA ALA A 71 -15.77 32.58 -13.04
C ALA A 71 -14.80 32.18 -11.92
N ARG A 72 -14.14 31.02 -12.00
CA ARG A 72 -13.32 30.48 -10.90
C ARG A 72 -12.04 29.81 -11.41
N PRO A 73 -10.86 30.15 -10.87
CA PRO A 73 -9.61 29.52 -11.29
C PRO A 73 -9.57 28.03 -10.94
N ALA A 74 -8.78 27.28 -11.71
CA ALA A 74 -8.50 25.87 -11.42
C ALA A 74 -7.83 25.72 -10.03
N ARG A 75 -8.09 24.58 -9.37
CA ARG A 75 -7.36 24.21 -8.15
C ARG A 75 -6.12 23.38 -8.51
N ASN A 76 -5.13 23.41 -7.62
CA ASN A 76 -3.91 22.60 -7.73
C ASN A 76 -4.02 21.27 -7.00
N HIS A 77 -5.04 21.10 -6.15
CA HIS A 77 -5.27 19.88 -5.41
C HIS A 77 -6.76 19.62 -5.20
N ALA A 78 -7.10 18.36 -4.96
CA ALA A 78 -8.38 17.92 -4.46
C ALA A 78 -8.18 17.08 -3.20
N GLU A 79 -9.07 17.23 -2.24
CA GLU A 79 -9.06 16.48 -0.98
C GLU A 79 -10.47 15.98 -0.68
N VAL A 80 -10.53 14.73 -0.24
CA VAL A 80 -11.75 14.11 0.25
C VAL A 80 -11.42 13.45 1.58
N VAL A 81 -12.25 13.73 2.57
CA VAL A 81 -12.17 13.14 3.92
C VAL A 81 -13.45 12.37 4.18
N LEU A 82 -13.31 11.12 4.60
CA LEU A 82 -14.43 10.26 5.01
C LEU A 82 -14.27 9.94 6.49
N THR A 83 -15.27 10.31 7.28
CA THR A 83 -15.38 9.96 8.69
C THR A 83 -16.27 8.73 8.83
N ILE A 84 -15.80 7.77 9.62
CA ILE A 84 -16.42 6.46 9.80
C ILE A 84 -16.55 6.19 11.30
N ASP A 85 -17.74 5.76 11.71
CA ASP A 85 -17.98 5.19 13.03
C ASP A 85 -17.37 3.79 13.13
N ASN A 86 -16.48 3.62 14.09
CA ASN A 86 -15.78 2.39 14.46
C ASN A 86 -16.05 1.99 15.92
N SER A 87 -17.21 2.34 16.48
CA SER A 87 -17.66 1.89 17.81
C SER A 87 -17.59 0.36 17.97
N ASP A 88 -17.89 -0.37 16.89
CA ASP A 88 -17.94 -1.84 16.86
C ASP A 88 -16.55 -2.49 16.70
N LYS A 89 -15.48 -1.69 16.66
CA LYS A 89 -14.09 -2.15 16.62
C LYS A 89 -13.80 -3.15 15.48
N MET A 90 -14.33 -2.85 14.30
CA MET A 90 -14.18 -3.68 13.09
C MET A 90 -12.97 -3.29 12.23
N ALA A 91 -12.22 -2.25 12.62
CA ALA A 91 -11.05 -1.83 11.88
C ALA A 91 -9.88 -2.82 12.04
N PRO A 92 -8.93 -2.85 11.09
CA PRO A 92 -7.66 -3.56 11.27
C PRO A 92 -6.98 -3.15 12.58
N ALA A 93 -6.29 -4.09 13.23
CA ALA A 93 -5.69 -3.91 14.54
C ALA A 93 -4.89 -2.61 14.69
N ARG A 94 -4.15 -2.20 13.63
CA ARG A 94 -3.37 -0.95 13.59
C ARG A 94 -4.20 0.32 13.86
N PHE A 95 -5.48 0.33 13.49
CA PHE A 95 -6.35 1.51 13.56
C PHE A 95 -7.53 1.32 14.51
N ASN A 96 -7.60 0.20 15.23
CA ASN A 96 -8.82 -0.20 15.93
C ASN A 96 -9.01 0.47 17.30
N ASP A 97 -7.98 1.12 17.83
CA ASP A 97 -8.04 1.78 19.15
C ASP A 97 -9.04 2.96 19.15
N ALA A 98 -9.21 3.64 18.02
CA ALA A 98 -10.12 4.77 17.87
C ALA A 98 -11.59 4.32 17.67
N ASN A 99 -12.53 5.07 18.24
CA ASN A 99 -13.98 4.89 18.00
C ASN A 99 -14.43 5.54 16.68
N THR A 100 -13.59 6.39 16.10
CA THR A 100 -13.85 7.07 14.84
C THR A 100 -12.61 6.97 13.98
N LEU A 101 -12.82 6.67 12.69
CA LEU A 101 -11.76 6.67 11.70
C LEU A 101 -11.95 7.85 10.76
N GLU A 102 -10.86 8.56 10.50
CA GLU A 102 -10.79 9.59 9.48
C GLU A 102 -9.86 9.11 8.35
N VAL A 103 -10.44 8.86 7.17
CA VAL A 103 -9.69 8.48 5.98
C VAL A 103 -9.60 9.69 5.06
N VAL A 104 -8.38 10.11 4.76
CA VAL A 104 -8.10 11.25 3.88
C VAL A 104 -7.42 10.75 2.62
N ARG A 105 -7.92 11.20 1.47
CA ARG A 105 -7.17 11.12 0.21
C ARG A 105 -7.02 12.51 -0.37
N ARG A 106 -5.79 12.88 -0.69
CA ARG A 106 -5.45 14.14 -1.34
C ARG A 106 -4.65 13.87 -2.61
N ILE A 107 -4.96 14.57 -3.68
CA ILE A 107 -4.13 14.58 -4.89
C ILE A 107 -3.70 16.00 -5.21
N THR A 108 -2.44 16.14 -5.59
CA THR A 108 -1.86 17.42 -6.02
C THR A 108 -1.29 17.23 -7.43
N ARG A 109 -1.51 18.20 -8.32
CA ARG A 109 -0.99 18.17 -9.70
C ARG A 109 0.52 17.95 -9.70
N GLY A 110 0.99 16.98 -10.48
CA GLY A 110 2.41 16.63 -10.59
C GLY A 110 3.01 15.86 -9.41
N ALA A 111 2.34 15.79 -8.25
CA ALA A 111 2.85 15.11 -7.05
C ALA A 111 2.13 13.78 -6.74
N GLY A 112 0.99 13.52 -7.37
CA GLY A 112 0.24 12.27 -7.18
C GLY A 112 -0.67 12.26 -5.94
N SER A 113 -1.13 11.07 -5.55
CA SER A 113 -2.08 10.88 -4.43
C SER A 113 -1.36 10.55 -3.11
N ALA A 114 -1.68 11.28 -2.06
CA ALA A 114 -1.34 10.99 -0.67
C ALA A 114 -2.57 10.45 0.08
N TYR A 115 -2.34 9.53 1.02
CA TYR A 115 -3.38 8.89 1.82
C TYR A 115 -3.03 8.99 3.30
N LYS A 116 -4.04 9.28 4.13
CA LYS A 116 -3.89 9.28 5.58
C LYS A 116 -5.05 8.55 6.24
N ILE A 117 -4.79 7.89 7.36
CA ILE A 117 -5.80 7.34 8.26
C ILE A 117 -5.49 7.89 9.66
N ASN A 118 -6.42 8.61 10.27
CA ASN A 118 -6.24 9.26 11.59
C ASN A 118 -4.95 10.11 11.66
N GLY A 119 -4.63 10.83 10.58
CA GLY A 119 -3.43 11.66 10.47
C GLY A 119 -2.14 10.91 10.13
N GLU A 120 -2.09 9.58 10.25
CA GLU A 120 -0.94 8.76 9.87
C GLU A 120 -0.88 8.57 8.35
N GLU A 121 0.29 8.77 7.74
CA GLU A 121 0.50 8.50 6.31
C GLU A 121 0.54 7.00 6.02
N VAL A 122 -0.27 6.59 5.04
CA VAL A 122 -0.45 5.18 4.68
C VAL A 122 -0.36 5.01 3.17
N ARG A 123 -0.18 3.77 2.71
CA ARG A 123 -0.18 3.47 1.29
C ARG A 123 -1.61 3.32 0.79
N ALA A 124 -1.83 3.55 -0.50
CA ALA A 124 -3.11 3.31 -1.16
C ALA A 124 -3.66 1.89 -0.88
N LYS A 125 -2.77 0.89 -0.83
CA LYS A 125 -3.13 -0.50 -0.56
C LYS A 125 -3.67 -0.71 0.87
N ASP A 126 -3.14 0.02 1.85
CA ASP A 126 -3.57 -0.10 3.24
C ASP A 126 -5.01 0.44 3.40
N VAL A 127 -5.34 1.54 2.70
CA VAL A 127 -6.71 2.06 2.61
C VAL A 127 -7.65 1.08 1.90
N GLN A 128 -7.22 0.48 0.78
CA GLN A 128 -8.02 -0.53 0.09
C GLN A 128 -8.34 -1.72 1.00
N LEU A 129 -7.34 -2.22 1.74
CA LEU A 129 -7.51 -3.34 2.65
C LEU A 129 -8.50 -3.01 3.78
N LEU A 130 -8.43 -1.81 4.36
CA LEU A 130 -9.37 -1.32 5.38
C LEU A 130 -10.83 -1.49 4.94
N PHE A 131 -11.17 -1.01 3.73
CA PHE A 131 -12.55 -1.08 3.25
C PHE A 131 -12.94 -2.45 2.67
N MET A 132 -11.97 -3.24 2.18
CA MET A 132 -12.23 -4.60 1.74
C MET A 132 -12.65 -5.50 2.92
N ASP A 133 -11.97 -5.39 4.05
CA ASP A 133 -12.30 -6.16 5.26
C ASP A 133 -13.64 -5.72 5.87
N ALA A 134 -14.02 -4.45 5.71
CA ALA A 134 -15.32 -3.93 6.11
C ALA A 134 -16.47 -4.27 5.15
N GLY A 135 -16.19 -4.89 3.99
CA GLY A 135 -17.20 -5.17 2.95
C GLY A 135 -17.70 -3.94 2.17
N THR A 136 -17.13 -2.76 2.45
CA THR A 136 -17.56 -1.46 1.91
C THR A 136 -16.49 -0.84 0.99
N GLY A 137 -15.74 -1.65 0.25
CA GLY A 137 -14.72 -1.20 -0.70
C GLY A 137 -15.24 -0.27 -1.80
N ALA A 138 -14.33 0.39 -2.52
CA ALA A 138 -14.65 1.25 -3.66
C ALA A 138 -15.38 0.54 -4.83
N ASN A 139 -15.33 -0.80 -4.87
CA ASN A 139 -16.05 -1.65 -5.82
C ASN A 139 -17.22 -2.40 -5.19
N SER A 140 -17.55 -2.11 -3.92
CA SER A 140 -18.61 -2.80 -3.19
C SER A 140 -19.92 -2.79 -3.99
N PRO A 141 -20.63 -3.92 -4.07
CA PRO A 141 -21.93 -4.00 -4.76
C PRO A 141 -22.97 -3.06 -4.15
N ALA A 142 -22.78 -2.60 -2.90
CA ALA A 142 -23.64 -1.62 -2.25
C ALA A 142 -23.55 -0.21 -2.89
N LEU A 143 -22.48 0.08 -3.64
CA LEU A 143 -22.28 1.36 -4.31
C LEU A 143 -22.68 1.25 -5.77
N VAL A 144 -23.97 1.48 -6.03
CA VAL A 144 -24.53 1.40 -7.37
C VAL A 144 -24.42 2.73 -8.10
N ARG A 145 -23.60 2.78 -9.16
CA ARG A 145 -23.53 3.94 -10.07
C ARG A 145 -24.50 3.79 -11.23
N GLN A 146 -24.82 4.92 -11.86
CA GLN A 146 -25.66 4.93 -13.05
C GLN A 146 -25.09 4.01 -14.14
N GLY A 147 -25.96 3.18 -14.73
CA GLY A 147 -25.60 2.23 -15.78
C GLY A 147 -24.96 0.92 -15.30
N GLN A 148 -24.56 0.81 -14.02
CA GLN A 148 -23.88 -0.38 -13.49
C GLN A 148 -24.74 -1.65 -13.55
N ILE A 149 -26.05 -1.53 -13.36
CA ILE A 149 -26.97 -2.68 -13.42
C ILE A 149 -26.96 -3.26 -14.84
N SER A 150 -27.03 -2.41 -15.87
CA SER A 150 -26.97 -2.82 -17.27
C SER A 150 -25.60 -3.44 -17.62
N GLU A 151 -24.51 -2.85 -17.14
CA GLU A 151 -23.15 -3.41 -17.28
C GLU A 151 -23.05 -4.80 -16.65
N LEU A 152 -23.64 -5.00 -15.46
CA LEU A 152 -23.64 -6.27 -14.74
C LEU A 152 -24.42 -7.35 -15.48
N ILE A 153 -25.58 -7.02 -16.03
CA ILE A 153 -26.41 -7.94 -16.82
C ILE A 153 -25.64 -8.42 -18.07
N ALA A 154 -24.93 -7.51 -18.74
CA ALA A 154 -24.14 -7.81 -19.94
C ALA A 154 -22.77 -8.46 -19.62
N ALA A 155 -22.36 -8.53 -18.35
CA ALA A 155 -21.03 -8.96 -17.99
C ALA A 155 -20.80 -10.47 -18.19
N LYS A 156 -19.58 -10.83 -18.62
CA LYS A 156 -19.13 -12.23 -18.71
C LYS A 156 -19.22 -12.94 -17.35
N PRO A 157 -19.46 -14.26 -17.31
CA PRO A 157 -19.60 -15.02 -16.07
C PRO A 157 -18.46 -14.81 -15.07
N GLN A 158 -17.22 -14.70 -15.55
CA GLN A 158 -16.05 -14.47 -14.69
C GLN A 158 -16.13 -13.12 -13.95
N ASN A 159 -16.63 -12.07 -14.60
CA ASN A 159 -16.79 -10.75 -13.99
C ASN A 159 -17.96 -10.74 -12.99
N ARG A 160 -19.07 -11.42 -13.32
CA ARG A 160 -20.21 -11.57 -12.41
C ARG A 160 -19.82 -12.35 -11.14
N ARG A 161 -19.01 -13.40 -11.29
CA ARG A 161 -18.49 -14.19 -10.15
C ARG A 161 -17.77 -13.31 -9.13
N ARG A 162 -16.95 -12.34 -9.57
CA ARG A 162 -16.22 -11.45 -8.65
C ARG A 162 -17.15 -10.64 -7.76
N ILE A 163 -18.26 -10.16 -8.31
CA ILE A 163 -19.27 -9.40 -7.56
C ILE A 163 -19.96 -10.29 -6.52
N LEU A 164 -20.29 -11.53 -6.89
CA LEU A 164 -20.87 -12.51 -5.95
C LEU A 164 -19.89 -12.86 -4.82
N GLU A 165 -18.60 -13.00 -5.14
CA GLU A 165 -17.56 -13.25 -4.14
C GLU A 165 -17.33 -12.05 -3.20
N GLU A 166 -17.45 -10.83 -3.71
CA GLU A 166 -17.45 -9.61 -2.88
C GLU A 166 -18.68 -9.55 -1.98
N ALA A 167 -19.87 -9.85 -2.50
CA ALA A 167 -21.10 -9.91 -1.72
C ALA A 167 -21.08 -11.02 -0.65
N ALA A 168 -20.41 -12.14 -0.93
CA ALA A 168 -20.21 -13.23 0.03
C ALA A 168 -19.10 -12.95 1.06
N GLY A 169 -18.41 -11.80 0.99
CA GLY A 169 -17.37 -11.41 1.94
C GLY A 169 -16.06 -12.23 1.84
N VAL A 170 -15.89 -13.04 0.79
CA VAL A 170 -14.69 -13.90 0.63
C VAL A 170 -13.54 -13.20 -0.09
N SER A 171 -13.79 -12.02 -0.67
CA SER A 171 -12.80 -11.23 -1.41
C SER A 171 -11.62 -10.78 -0.55
N GLY A 172 -11.89 -10.27 0.68
CA GLY A 172 -10.86 -9.86 1.64
C GLY A 172 -9.97 -11.04 2.08
N LEU A 173 -10.56 -12.20 2.35
CA LEU A 173 -9.81 -13.42 2.71
C LEU A 173 -8.86 -13.84 1.57
N ARG A 174 -9.33 -13.86 0.32
CA ARG A 174 -8.48 -14.19 -0.83
C ARG A 174 -7.36 -13.19 -1.04
N ALA A 175 -7.64 -11.90 -0.87
CA ALA A 175 -6.62 -10.86 -0.99
C ALA A 175 -5.53 -11.01 0.08
N ARG A 176 -5.91 -11.27 1.34
CA ARG A 176 -4.96 -11.54 2.44
C ARG A 176 -4.14 -12.79 2.21
N ARG A 177 -4.77 -13.88 1.75
CA ARG A 177 -4.07 -15.12 1.38
C ARG A 177 -3.04 -14.84 0.29
N HIS A 178 -3.43 -14.17 -0.79
CA HIS A 178 -2.52 -13.85 -1.89
C HIS A 178 -1.35 -12.95 -1.44
N GLU A 179 -1.61 -11.97 -0.57
CA GLU A 179 -0.55 -11.15 0.02
C GLU A 179 0.40 -11.95 0.90
N ALA A 180 -0.13 -12.87 1.73
CA ALA A 180 0.70 -13.75 2.53
C ALA A 180 1.57 -14.66 1.65
N GLU A 181 1.02 -15.20 0.56
CA GLU A 181 1.75 -16.00 -0.43
C GLU A 181 2.88 -15.18 -1.09
N LEU A 182 2.62 -13.93 -1.47
CA LEU A 182 3.65 -13.05 -2.04
C LEU A 182 4.76 -12.72 -1.03
N ARG A 183 4.41 -12.47 0.23
CA ARG A 183 5.40 -12.22 1.30
C ARG A 183 6.23 -13.46 1.58
N LEU A 184 5.60 -14.64 1.62
CA LEU A 184 6.28 -15.92 1.78
C LEU A 184 7.30 -16.15 0.67
N LYS A 185 6.88 -15.99 -0.59
CA LYS A 185 7.79 -16.12 -1.75
C LYS A 185 8.95 -15.12 -1.71
N GLY A 186 8.69 -13.90 -1.25
CA GLY A 186 9.74 -12.90 -1.04
C GLY A 186 10.73 -13.31 0.06
N ALA A 187 10.24 -13.90 1.14
CA ALA A 187 11.08 -14.42 2.23
C ALA A 187 11.93 -15.62 1.78
N GLU A 188 11.34 -16.56 1.03
CA GLU A 188 12.05 -17.69 0.43
C GLU A 188 13.20 -17.22 -0.46
N SER A 189 12.94 -16.29 -1.37
CA SER A 189 13.99 -15.74 -2.24
C SER A 189 15.10 -15.01 -1.47
N ASN A 190 14.79 -14.40 -0.33
CA ASN A 190 15.81 -13.79 0.53
C ASN A 190 16.63 -14.85 1.28
N LEU A 191 16.00 -15.96 1.67
CA LEU A 191 16.69 -17.09 2.30
C LEU A 191 17.71 -17.71 1.33
N ASP A 192 17.33 -17.92 0.08
CA ASP A 192 18.23 -18.45 -0.96
C ASP A 192 19.46 -17.56 -1.13
N ARG A 193 19.28 -16.23 -1.18
CA ARG A 193 20.41 -15.28 -1.26
C ARG A 193 21.29 -15.32 -0.02
N LEU A 194 20.72 -15.50 1.17
CA LEU A 194 21.51 -15.64 2.40
C LEU A 194 22.34 -16.92 2.37
N GLN A 195 21.79 -18.00 1.82
CA GLN A 195 22.53 -19.25 1.64
C GLN A 195 23.74 -19.06 0.72
N ASP A 196 23.58 -18.37 -0.42
CA ASP A 196 24.69 -18.06 -1.32
C ASP A 196 25.81 -17.27 -0.61
N VAL A 197 25.43 -16.30 0.24
CA VAL A 197 26.39 -15.51 1.01
C VAL A 197 27.10 -16.35 2.08
N ILE A 198 26.38 -17.25 2.75
CA ILE A 198 26.96 -18.17 3.74
C ILE A 198 27.99 -19.09 3.06
N ASP A 199 27.66 -19.62 1.88
CA ASP A 199 28.53 -20.52 1.14
C ASP A 199 29.82 -19.81 0.69
N ASP A 200 29.71 -18.57 0.19
CA ASP A 200 30.88 -17.75 -0.16
C ASP A 200 31.75 -17.44 1.06
N ILE A 201 31.16 -17.01 2.18
CA ILE A 201 31.89 -16.73 3.42
C ILE A 201 32.59 -18.00 3.93
N THR A 202 31.93 -19.16 3.88
CA THR A 202 32.49 -20.44 4.32
C THR A 202 33.70 -20.84 3.47
N SER A 203 33.61 -20.66 2.15
CA SER A 203 34.71 -20.90 1.21
C SER A 203 35.91 -19.98 1.48
N ARG A 204 35.66 -18.68 1.70
CA ARG A 204 36.70 -17.71 2.07
C ARG A 204 37.37 -18.05 3.39
N HIS A 205 36.57 -18.42 4.40
CA HIS A 205 37.08 -18.82 5.71
C HIS A 205 38.01 -20.04 5.59
N GLY A 206 37.62 -21.08 4.85
CA GLY A 206 38.46 -22.26 4.65
C GLY A 206 39.78 -21.94 3.94
N SER A 207 39.78 -20.98 3.02
CA SER A 207 40.99 -20.52 2.34
C SER A 207 41.91 -19.72 3.27
N LEU A 208 41.35 -18.80 4.07
CA LEU A 208 42.10 -18.06 5.09
C LEU A 208 42.68 -18.98 6.16
N GLN A 209 41.96 -20.02 6.58
CA GLN A 209 42.45 -20.99 7.55
C GLN A 209 43.68 -21.75 7.02
N ARG A 210 43.69 -22.12 5.73
CA ARG A 210 44.86 -22.75 5.08
C ARG A 210 46.05 -21.79 5.02
N GLN A 211 45.83 -20.54 4.64
CA GLN A 211 46.87 -19.51 4.61
C GLN A 211 47.46 -19.26 6.00
N ALA A 212 46.62 -19.19 7.04
CA ALA A 212 47.08 -19.04 8.42
C ALA A 212 47.96 -20.21 8.89
N ARG A 213 47.57 -21.45 8.56
CA ARG A 213 48.39 -22.65 8.86
C ARG A 213 49.74 -22.60 8.14
N GLN A 214 49.76 -22.21 6.86
CA GLN A 214 50.99 -22.09 6.08
C GLN A 214 51.91 -21.00 6.64
N ALA A 215 51.37 -19.82 6.98
CA ALA A 215 52.12 -18.74 7.60
C ALA A 215 52.70 -19.14 8.97
N SER A 216 51.94 -19.87 9.79
CA SER A 216 52.42 -20.40 11.07
C SER A 216 53.58 -21.37 10.88
N ARG A 217 53.46 -22.30 9.91
CA ARG A 217 54.51 -23.29 9.61
C ARG A 217 55.78 -22.63 9.05
N TYR A 218 55.61 -21.63 8.19
CA TYR A 218 56.71 -20.81 7.68
C TYR A 218 57.46 -20.12 8.84
N ARG A 219 56.75 -19.45 9.75
CA ARG A 219 57.36 -18.80 10.92
C ARG A 219 58.17 -19.78 11.78
N GLN A 220 57.63 -20.99 12.03
CA GLN A 220 58.34 -22.03 12.77
C GLN A 220 59.61 -22.48 12.05
N LEU A 221 59.53 -22.81 10.75
CA LEU A 221 60.72 -23.20 9.97
C LEU A 221 61.77 -22.09 9.93
N SER A 222 61.37 -20.84 9.67
CA SER A 222 62.29 -19.71 9.63
C SER A 222 62.96 -19.45 10.98
N ALA A 223 62.28 -19.73 12.10
CA ALA A 223 62.90 -19.69 13.42
C ALA A 223 63.96 -20.80 13.56
N SER A 224 63.61 -22.05 13.20
CA SER A 224 64.54 -23.19 13.25
C SER A 224 65.78 -23.00 12.38
N ILE A 225 65.60 -22.50 11.15
CA ILE A 225 66.70 -22.19 10.23
C ILE A 225 67.64 -21.16 10.86
N ARG A 226 67.11 -20.05 11.38
CA ARG A 226 67.93 -19.01 12.04
C ARG A 226 68.72 -19.56 13.22
N THR A 227 68.12 -20.42 14.05
CA THR A 227 68.84 -21.05 15.17
C THR A 227 69.94 -22.01 14.70
N LEU A 228 69.70 -22.79 13.65
CA LEU A 228 70.69 -23.72 13.10
C LEU A 228 71.84 -22.97 12.41
N GLU A 229 71.53 -21.93 11.64
CA GLU A 229 72.53 -21.05 11.03
C GLU A 229 73.43 -20.44 12.10
N ALA A 230 72.85 -19.87 13.17
CA ALA A 230 73.61 -19.33 14.29
C ALA A 230 74.55 -20.38 14.93
N ALA A 231 74.09 -21.63 15.09
CA ALA A 231 74.91 -22.72 15.62
C ALA A 231 76.07 -23.10 14.67
N VAL A 232 75.82 -23.12 13.35
CA VAL A 232 76.86 -23.36 12.34
C VAL A 232 77.93 -22.26 12.36
N TRP A 233 77.50 -21.00 12.43
CA TRP A 233 78.42 -19.85 12.52
C TRP A 233 79.28 -19.91 13.78
N LEU A 234 78.71 -20.25 14.93
CA LEU A 234 79.45 -20.41 16.19
C LEU A 234 80.51 -21.52 16.09
N ASN A 235 80.17 -22.66 15.48
CA ASN A 235 81.11 -23.77 15.28
C ASN A 235 82.23 -23.43 14.31
N ARG A 236 81.99 -22.58 13.29
CA ARG A 236 83.03 -22.12 12.37
C ARG A 236 83.97 -21.07 12.97
N TRP A 237 83.56 -20.41 14.05
CA TRP A 237 84.37 -19.39 14.72
C TRP A 237 85.34 -20.00 15.75
N ARG A 238 85.02 -21.19 16.29
CA ARG A 238 85.96 -21.99 17.07
C ARG A 238 87.03 -22.62 16.19
#